data_AF-A0A2A5RXH2-F1
#
_entry.id   AF-A0A2A5RXH2-F1
#
_cell.length_a   1.000
_cell.length_b   1.000
_cell.length_c   1.000
_cell.angle_alpha   90.00
_cell.angle_beta   90.00
_cell.angle_gamma   90.00
#
_symmetry.space_group_name_H-M   'P 1'
#
loop_
_entity.id
_entity.type
_entity.pdbx_description
1 polymer ?
#
loop_
_entity_poly.entity_id
_entity_poly.type
_entity_poly.pdbx_seq_one_letter_code
_entity_poly.pdbx_strand_id
1 'polypeptide(L)' 'MENRIKRATGQLQGILRMMEEDRECVDVITQLSAVRSSLDSLIGVIVAENLKSCLLDDSSDKDIKIEQAIKMIIKK' A
#
# COMPACT_ATOMS: atom_id res chain seq x y z
N MET A 1 -8.31 5.66 5.63
CA MET A 1 -7.20 4.73 5.35
C MET A 1 -7.25 3.45 6.17
N GLU A 2 -7.54 3.52 7.47
CA GLU A 2 -7.60 2.36 8.38
C GLU A 2 -8.48 1.20 7.88
N ASN A 3 -9.65 1.49 7.29
CA ASN A 3 -10.53 0.46 6.72
C ASN A 3 -9.87 -0.38 5.60
N ARG A 4 -8.91 0.18 4.85
CA ARG A 4 -8.18 -0.56 3.82
C ARG A 4 -7.18 -1.54 4.43
N ILE A 5 -6.52 -1.15 5.52
CA ILE A 5 -5.63 -2.03 6.29
C ILE A 5 -6.44 -3.15 6.94
N LYS A 6 -7.56 -2.84 7.61
CA LYS A 6 -8.44 -3.85 8.21
C LYS A 6 -8.90 -4.91 7.19
N ARG A 7 -9.23 -4.48 5.97
CA ARG A 7 -9.57 -5.40 4.87
C ARG A 7 -8.38 -6.26 4.46
N ALA A 8 -7.19 -5.69 4.27
CA ALA A 8 -5.99 -6.44 3.93
C ALA A 8 -5.63 -7.47 5.01
N THR A 9 -5.79 -7.14 6.30
CA THR A 9 -5.62 -8.07 7.41
C THR A 9 -6.58 -9.26 7.31
N GLY A 10 -7.88 -9.01 7.04
CA GLY A 10 -8.85 -10.09 6.84
C GLY A 10 -8.53 -10.97 5.64
N GLN A 11 -8.04 -10.39 4.54
CA GLN A 11 -7.58 -11.16 3.38
C GLN A 11 -6.37 -12.03 3.70
N LEU A 12 -5.39 -11.51 4.43
CA LEU A 12 -4.21 -12.27 4.88
C LEU A 12 -4.59 -13.41 5.82
N GLN A 13 -5.56 -13.21 6.71
CA GLN A 13 -6.11 -14.28 7.54
C GLN A 13 -6.80 -15.37 6.69
N GLY A 14 -7.53 -14.98 5.64
CA GLY A 14 -8.10 -15.93 4.69
C GLY A 14 -7.05 -16.73 3.93
N ILE A 15 -5.97 -16.07 3.49
CA ILE A 15 -4.83 -16.72 2.82
C ILE A 15 -4.14 -17.72 3.75
N LEU A 16 -3.96 -17.37 5.03
CA LEU A 16 -3.39 -18.30 6.01
C LEU A 16 -4.23 -19.58 6.11
N ARG A 17 -5.55 -19.47 6.19
CA ARG A 17 -6.45 -20.63 6.19
C ARG A 17 -6.35 -21.44 4.90
N MET A 18 -6.24 -20.79 3.74
CA MET A 18 -6.04 -21.50 2.46
C MET A 18 -4.76 -22.34 2.48
N MET A 19 -3.69 -21.85 3.12
CA MET A 19 -2.45 -22.60 3.29
C MET A 19 -2.60 -23.75 4.28
N GLU A 20 -3.32 -23.55 5.39
CA GLU A 20 -3.64 -24.61 6.37
C GLU A 20 -4.53 -25.71 5.78
N GLU A 21 -5.36 -25.37 4.79
CA GLU A 21 -6.23 -26.27 4.04
C GLU A 21 -5.54 -26.91 2.81
N ASP A 22 -4.23 -26.74 2.63
CA ASP A 22 -3.45 -27.24 1.49
C ASP A 22 -4.07 -26.89 0.11
N ARG A 23 -4.62 -25.68 -0.02
CA ARG A 23 -5.16 -25.18 -1.29
C ARG A 23 -4.07 -25.04 -2.35
N GLU A 24 -4.46 -25.17 -3.62
CA GLU A 24 -3.58 -25.01 -4.78
C GLU A 24 -2.74 -23.74 -4.72
N CYS A 25 -1.44 -23.86 -5.01
CA CYS A 25 -0.51 -22.72 -4.93
C CYS A 25 -0.94 -21.55 -5.81
N VAL A 26 -1.56 -21.82 -6.96
CA VAL A 26 -2.05 -20.79 -7.89
C VAL A 26 -3.14 -19.94 -7.24
N ASP A 27 -4.04 -20.54 -6.47
CA ASP A 27 -5.09 -19.82 -5.75
C ASP A 27 -4.49 -18.91 -4.67
N VAL A 28 -3.54 -19.45 -3.89
CA VAL A 28 -2.83 -18.70 -2.83
C VAL A 28 -2.07 -17.51 -3.42
N ILE A 29 -1.30 -17.73 -4.50
CA ILE A 29 -0.56 -16.67 -5.20
C ILE A 29 -1.51 -15.61 -5.76
N THR A 30 -2.67 -16.02 -6.29
CA THR A 30 -3.69 -15.09 -6.80
C THR A 30 -4.20 -14.18 -5.69
N GLN A 31 -4.52 -14.74 -4.52
CA GLN A 31 -4.99 -13.94 -3.38
C GLN A 31 -3.89 -13.04 -2.81
N LEU A 32 -2.66 -13.53 -2.67
CA LEU A 32 -1.50 -12.71 -2.27
C LEU A 32 -1.27 -11.53 -3.23
N SER A 33 -1.40 -11.77 -4.54
CA SER A 33 -1.26 -10.74 -5.57
C SER A 33 -2.36 -9.68 -5.49
N ALA A 34 -3.59 -10.08 -5.16
CA ALA A 34 -4.69 -9.17 -4.92
C ALA A 34 -4.46 -8.29 -3.68
N VAL A 35 -3.95 -8.87 -2.58
CA VAL A 35 -3.58 -8.10 -1.38
C VAL A 35 -2.46 -7.11 -1.70
N ARG A 36 -1.40 -7.55 -2.39
CA ARG A 36 -0.29 -6.67 -2.82
C ARG A 36 -0.81 -5.48 -3.63
N SER A 37 -1.66 -5.73 -4.62
CA SER A 37 -2.24 -4.66 -5.46
C SER A 37 -3.08 -3.67 -4.66
N SER A 38 -3.86 -4.16 -3.68
CA SER A 38 -4.65 -3.31 -2.77
C SER A 38 -3.77 -2.41 -1.89
N LEU A 39 -2.67 -2.96 -1.39
CA LEU A 39 -1.69 -2.24 -0.56
C LEU A 39 -0.90 -1.21 -1.39
N ASP A 40 -0.45 -1.56 -2.58
CA ASP A 40 0.19 -0.63 -3.53
C ASP A 40 -0.69 0.59 -3.80
N SER A 41 -1.98 0.36 -4.02
CA SER A 41 -2.94 1.45 -4.21
C SER A 41 -3.11 2.31 -2.94
N LEU A 42 -2.98 1.72 -1.75
CA LEU A 42 -3.04 2.48 -0.49
C LEU A 42 -1.79 3.33 -0.29
N ILE A 43 -0.61 2.77 -0.58
CA ILE A 43 0.66 3.49 -0.57
C ILE A 43 0.57 4.71 -1.49
N GLY A 44 0.07 4.54 -2.72
CA GLY A 44 -0.11 5.65 -3.65
C GLY A 44 -1.00 6.77 -3.10
N VAL A 45 -2.09 6.43 -2.41
CA VAL A 45 -2.96 7.43 -1.76
C VAL A 45 -2.24 8.17 -0.64
N ILE A 46 -1.50 7.46 0.22
CA ILE A 46 -0.75 8.07 1.33
C ILE A 46 0.30 9.04 0.80
N VAL A 47 1.04 8.65 -0.24
CA VAL A 47 2.07 9.53 -0.83
C VAL A 47 1.43 10.73 -1.53
N ALA A 48 0.31 10.55 -2.22
CA ALA A 48 -0.42 11.67 -2.84
C ALA A 48 -0.94 12.67 -1.79
N GLU A 49 -1.47 12.19 -0.66
CA GLU A 49 -1.88 13.04 0.46
C GLU A 49 -0.69 13.78 1.07
N ASN A 50 0.45 13.09 1.25
CA ASN A 50 1.68 13.71 1.73
C ASN A 50 2.19 14.80 0.76
N LEU A 51 2.21 14.53 -0.55
CA LEU A 51 2.62 15.49 -1.58
C LEU A 51 1.70 16.71 -1.58
N LYS A 52 0.37 16.52 -1.50
CA LYS A 52 -0.59 17.61 -1.38
C LYS A 52 -0.30 18.47 -0.15
N SER A 53 0.01 17.85 1.00
CA SER A 53 0.39 18.58 2.21
C SER A 53 1.67 19.40 2.01
N CYS A 54 2.67 18.86 1.31
CA CYS A 54 3.91 19.59 1.01
C CYS A 54 3.66 20.78 0.08
N LEU A 55 2.76 20.64 -0.90
CA LEU A 55 2.43 21.75 -1.81
C LEU A 55 1.74 22.93 -1.10
N LEU A 56 1.04 22.66 0.01
CA LEU A 56 0.40 23.68 0.85
C LEU A 56 1.32 24.23 1.94
N ASP A 57 2.52 23.68 2.08
CA ASP A 57 3.54 24.10 3.03
C ASP A 57 4.35 25.28 2.43
N ASP A 58 4.53 26.34 3.20
CA ASP A 58 5.33 27.53 2.87
C ASP A 58 6.72 27.51 3.53
N SER A 59 7.12 26.38 4.12
CA SER A 59 8.47 26.20 4.67
C SER A 59 9.55 26.13 3.57
N SER A 60 10.77 26.52 3.94
CA SER A 60 11.97 26.45 3.09
C SER A 60 12.31 25.04 2.61
N ASP A 61 11.80 24.02 3.29
CA ASP A 61 12.16 22.61 3.04
C ASP A 61 11.17 21.90 2.11
N LYS A 62 10.25 22.65 1.51
CA LYS A 62 9.20 22.15 0.60
C LYS A 62 9.77 21.26 -0.51
N ASP A 63 10.83 21.71 -1.18
CA ASP A 63 11.44 20.98 -2.29
C ASP A 63 12.03 19.64 -1.85
N ILE A 64 12.64 19.60 -0.65
CA ILE A 64 13.18 18.37 -0.06
C ILE A 64 12.06 17.37 0.23
N LYS A 65 10.93 17.84 0.81
CA LYS A 65 9.79 16.98 1.11
C LYS A 65 9.11 16.45 -0.16
N ILE A 66 9.00 17.27 -1.21
CA ILE A 66 8.49 16.85 -2.52
C ILE A 66 9.38 15.77 -3.12
N GLU A 67 10.71 15.95 -3.12
CA GLU A 67 11.65 14.97 -3.66
C GLU A 67 11.56 13.63 -2.90
N GLN A 68 11.40 13.66 -1.57
CA GLN A 68 11.17 12.47 -0.75
C GLN A 68 9.88 11.74 -1.14
N ALA A 69 8.76 12.46 -1.28
CA ALA A 69 7.49 11.87 -1.70
C ALA A 69 7.58 11.22 -3.09
N ILE A 70 8.23 11.89 -4.05
CA ILE A 70 8.47 11.35 -5.40
C ILE A 70 9.27 10.04 -5.33
N LYS A 71 10.34 9.99 -4.52
CA LYS A 71 11.15 8.77 -4.33
C LYS A 71 10.36 7.59 -3.79
N MET A 72 9.33 7.83 -2.96
CA MET A 72 8.47 6.77 -2.43
C MET A 72 7.58 6.13 -3.50
N ILE A 73 7.24 6.86 -4.57
CA ILE A 73 6.44 6.33 -5.69
C ILE A 73 7.31 5.58 -6.70
N ILE A 74 8.52 6.08 -6.98
CA ILE A 74 9.41 5.54 -8.02
C ILE A 74 10.07 4.22 -7.59
N LYS A 75 10.22 3.96 -6.29
CA LYS A 75 10.84 2.73 -5.76
C LYS A 75 9.99 1.44 -5.92
N LYS A 76 9.02 1.45 -6.83
CA LYS A 76 8.15 0.31 -7.11
C LYS A 76 8.83 -0.80 -7.90
#